data_AF-A0A815TSH7-F1
#
_entry.id   AF-A0A815TSH7-F1
#
_cell.length_a   1.000
_cell.length_b   1.000
_cell.length_c   1.000
_cell.angle_alpha   90.00
_cell.angle_beta   90.00
_cell.angle_gamma   90.00
#
_symmetry.space_group_name_H-M   'P 1'
#
loop_
_entity.id
_entity.type
_entity.pdbx_description
1 polymer ?
#
loop_
_entity_poly.entity_id
_entity_poly.type
_entity_poly.pdbx_seq_one_letter_code
_entity_poly.pdbx_strand_id
1 'polypeptide(L)'
;LIRNFIEDAIICEISRQYEVRPEMAIYLQELRKYEIVIVCDDSGSMETEVDGTERTRWNELCEIVKIVLDIGVKFDSNGVDIYFLNREKRLRVKDPTTVEHAFKTPPIGYTPMVPVLKNIFQSELARRGRDKKLLVFVATDGLSTDEEGNDNVPELERLMQEERQANTTYVSFLLCTDDPDCVRCLKRWDGTMVNVDVTDDFETQKKQVHECSGADYPFSHGDYIVKALVGAIVRAVDIIDEPH
;
A
#
# COMPACT_ATOMS: atom_id res chain seq x y z
N LEU A 1 -27.85 -9.90 -11.19
CA LEU A 1 -28.81 -8.87 -10.73
C LEU A 1 -28.57 -8.52 -9.26
N ILE A 2 -28.79 -9.42 -8.30
CA ILE A 2 -28.55 -9.13 -6.86
C ILE A 2 -27.08 -8.82 -6.54
N ARG A 3 -26.14 -9.60 -7.12
CA ARG A 3 -24.70 -9.39 -6.92
C ARG A 3 -24.29 -7.97 -7.30
N ASN A 4 -24.53 -7.55 -8.54
CA ASN A 4 -24.23 -6.20 -9.03
C ASN A 4 -24.81 -5.09 -8.14
N PHE A 5 -26.04 -5.26 -7.64
CA PHE A 5 -26.65 -4.27 -6.75
C PHE A 5 -25.90 -4.10 -5.41
N ILE A 6 -25.39 -5.19 -4.84
CA ILE A 6 -24.56 -5.13 -3.62
C ILE A 6 -23.22 -4.46 -3.95
N GLU A 7 -22.63 -4.74 -5.11
CA GLU A 7 -21.36 -4.13 -5.50
C GLU A 7 -21.53 -2.61 -5.70
N ASP A 8 -22.59 -2.19 -6.39
CA ASP A 8 -22.92 -0.77 -6.58
C ASP A 8 -23.16 -0.07 -5.24
N ALA A 9 -23.78 -0.75 -4.27
CA ALA A 9 -23.98 -0.20 -2.92
C ALA A 9 -22.67 -0.02 -2.16
N ILE A 10 -21.75 -0.99 -2.22
CA ILE A 10 -20.41 -0.88 -1.61
C ILE A 10 -19.62 0.26 -2.25
N ILE A 11 -19.65 0.38 -3.58
CA ILE A 11 -18.99 1.48 -4.30
C ILE A 11 -19.55 2.83 -3.86
N CYS A 12 -20.89 2.99 -3.84
CA CYS A 12 -21.52 4.22 -3.37
C CYS A 12 -21.14 4.57 -1.92
N GLU A 13 -21.06 3.57 -1.04
CA GLU A 13 -20.67 3.75 0.35
C GLU A 13 -19.24 4.29 0.46
N ILE A 14 -18.28 3.62 -0.20
CA ILE A 14 -16.86 4.03 -0.22
C ILE A 14 -16.69 5.42 -0.82
N SER A 15 -17.32 5.69 -1.97
CA SER A 15 -17.28 7.00 -2.62
C SER A 15 -17.77 8.12 -1.71
N ARG A 16 -18.85 7.88 -0.95
CA ARG A 16 -19.38 8.88 -0.01
C ARG A 16 -18.51 9.02 1.24
N GLN A 17 -18.00 7.92 1.78
CA GLN A 17 -17.26 7.91 3.04
C GLN A 17 -15.86 8.49 2.91
N TYR A 18 -15.18 8.21 1.79
CA TYR A 18 -13.79 8.57 1.56
C TYR A 18 -13.61 9.59 0.43
N GLU A 19 -14.70 10.17 -0.09
CA GLU A 19 -14.68 11.15 -1.18
C GLU A 19 -13.96 10.62 -2.44
N VAL A 20 -14.08 9.32 -2.69
CA VAL A 20 -13.52 8.64 -3.87
C VAL A 20 -14.47 8.85 -5.05
N ARG A 21 -13.93 9.25 -6.19
CA ARG A 21 -14.71 9.36 -7.43
C ARG A 21 -15.29 7.98 -7.81
N PRO A 22 -16.57 7.88 -8.19
CA PRO A 22 -17.16 6.60 -8.58
C PRO A 22 -16.37 5.86 -9.67
N GLU A 23 -15.76 6.59 -10.59
CA GLU A 23 -14.91 6.08 -11.67
C GLU A 23 -13.61 5.44 -11.15
N MET A 24 -13.08 5.90 -10.02
CA MET A 24 -11.93 5.28 -9.34
C MET A 24 -12.39 4.12 -8.46
N ALA A 25 -13.49 4.31 -7.72
CA ALA A 25 -13.99 3.35 -6.76
C ALA A 25 -14.36 2.01 -7.42
N ILE A 26 -14.85 2.00 -8.67
CA ILE A 26 -15.18 0.77 -9.40
C ILE A 26 -14.01 -0.23 -9.48
N TYR A 27 -12.77 0.25 -9.51
CA TYR A 27 -11.59 -0.59 -9.59
C TYR A 27 -11.31 -1.37 -8.30
N LEU A 28 -11.86 -0.93 -7.15
CA LEU A 28 -11.73 -1.65 -5.89
C LEU A 28 -12.40 -3.04 -5.93
N GLN A 29 -13.32 -3.28 -6.87
CA GLN A 29 -13.92 -4.60 -7.07
C GLN A 29 -12.88 -5.69 -7.42
N GLU A 30 -11.71 -5.30 -7.95
CA GLU A 30 -10.62 -6.23 -8.25
C GLU A 30 -10.01 -6.86 -7.00
N LEU A 31 -10.11 -6.20 -5.84
CA LEU A 31 -9.59 -6.69 -4.55
C LEU A 31 -10.19 -8.04 -4.14
N ARG A 32 -11.38 -8.41 -4.64
CA ARG A 32 -11.98 -9.74 -4.39
C ARG A 32 -11.12 -10.92 -4.85
N LYS A 33 -10.19 -10.67 -5.78
CA LYS A 33 -9.28 -11.67 -6.35
C LYS A 33 -7.98 -11.80 -5.54
N TYR A 34 -7.83 -11.02 -4.47
CA TYR A 34 -6.59 -10.91 -3.70
C TYR A 34 -6.85 -11.15 -2.20
N GLU A 35 -5.93 -11.85 -1.55
CA GLU A 35 -5.71 -11.71 -0.10
C GLU A 35 -4.79 -10.50 0.10
N ILE A 36 -5.09 -9.66 1.10
CA ILE A 36 -4.38 -8.40 1.33
C ILE A 36 -3.47 -8.54 2.56
N VAL A 37 -2.18 -8.28 2.36
CA VAL A 37 -1.19 -8.12 3.42
C VAL A 37 -0.72 -6.67 3.43
N ILE A 38 -0.82 -6.00 4.57
CA ILE A 38 -0.31 -4.65 4.77
C ILE A 38 1.00 -4.76 5.55
N VAL A 39 2.10 -4.22 5.02
CA VAL A 39 3.39 -4.15 5.70
C VAL A 39 3.61 -2.71 6.15
N CYS A 40 3.53 -2.49 7.46
CA CYS A 40 3.73 -1.20 8.09
C CYS A 40 5.19 -1.06 8.50
N ASP A 41 5.87 -0.06 7.97
CA ASP A 41 7.12 0.41 8.52
C ASP A 41 6.89 1.02 9.91
N ASP A 42 7.47 0.38 10.92
CA ASP A 42 7.47 0.83 12.30
C ASP A 42 8.90 1.09 12.80
N SER A 43 9.80 1.50 11.90
CA SER A 43 11.14 1.99 12.22
C SER A 43 11.11 3.37 12.89
N GLY A 44 12.19 3.74 13.58
CA GLY A 44 12.23 5.01 14.33
C GLY A 44 12.05 6.26 13.46
N SER A 45 12.37 6.23 12.16
CA SER A 45 12.18 7.36 11.25
C SER A 45 10.72 7.75 11.08
N MET A 46 9.78 6.83 11.29
CA MET A 46 8.35 7.08 11.19
C MET A 46 7.82 8.02 12.28
N GLU A 47 8.61 8.36 13.32
CA GLU A 47 8.28 9.44 14.26
C GLU A 47 8.51 10.85 13.67
N THR A 48 9.08 10.96 12.47
CA THR A 48 9.28 12.26 11.80
C THR A 48 7.93 12.95 11.57
N GLU A 49 7.88 14.24 11.90
CA GLU A 49 6.71 15.09 11.67
C GLU A 49 6.48 15.29 10.17
N VAL A 50 5.22 15.34 9.77
CA VAL A 50 4.83 15.65 8.41
C VAL A 50 4.75 17.17 8.28
N ASP A 51 5.45 17.71 7.29
CA ASP A 51 5.62 19.14 7.08
C ASP A 51 4.30 19.92 7.15
N GLY A 52 4.27 20.95 8.00
CA GLY A 52 3.09 21.80 8.18
C GLY A 52 1.99 21.19 9.03
N THR A 53 2.24 20.07 9.72
CA THR A 53 1.28 19.42 10.63
C THR A 53 1.91 19.09 11.99
N GLU A 54 1.09 18.81 13.00
CA GLU A 54 1.54 18.24 14.29
C GLU A 54 1.53 16.70 14.28
N ARG A 55 1.33 16.07 13.11
CA ARG A 55 1.21 14.62 12.97
C ARG A 55 2.55 14.04 12.51
N THR A 56 2.87 12.84 12.98
CA THR A 56 4.01 12.07 12.48
C THR A 56 3.60 11.19 11.29
N ARG A 57 4.59 10.74 10.50
CA ARG A 57 4.40 9.75 9.43
C ARG A 57 3.70 8.49 9.96
N TRP A 58 4.00 8.08 11.20
CA TRP A 58 3.32 6.99 11.90
C TRP A 58 1.82 7.26 12.14
N ASN A 59 1.45 8.51 12.47
CA ASN A 59 0.04 8.88 12.64
C ASN A 59 -0.72 8.87 11.32
N GLU A 60 -0.08 9.27 10.22
CA GLU A 60 -0.69 9.21 8.87
C GLU A 60 -0.84 7.77 8.41
N LEU A 61 0.19 6.95 8.59
CA LEU A 61 0.15 5.53 8.28
C LEU A 61 -1.00 4.82 9.01
N CYS A 62 -1.20 5.10 10.30
CA CYS A 62 -2.32 4.52 11.07
C CYS A 62 -3.68 4.77 10.40
N GLU A 63 -3.92 6.00 9.91
CA GLU A 63 -5.19 6.35 9.26
C GLU A 63 -5.32 5.69 7.89
N ILE A 64 -4.24 5.66 7.09
CA ILE A 64 -4.24 4.96 5.79
C ILE A 64 -4.53 3.46 5.99
N VAL A 65 -3.89 2.80 6.97
CA VAL A 65 -4.13 1.38 7.27
C VAL A 65 -5.58 1.14 7.67
N LYS A 66 -6.19 2.04 8.46
CA LYS A 66 -7.62 1.95 8.81
C LYS A 66 -8.53 2.05 7.58
N ILE A 67 -8.21 2.92 6.63
CA ILE A 67 -8.98 3.07 5.39
C ILE A 67 -8.81 1.85 4.49
N VAL A 68 -7.56 1.39 4.28
CA VAL A 68 -7.26 0.17 3.49
C VAL A 68 -7.93 -1.06 4.11
N LEU A 69 -7.95 -1.17 5.44
CA LEU A 69 -8.67 -2.21 6.15
C LEU A 69 -10.18 -2.16 5.85
N ASP A 70 -10.84 -1.02 6.03
CA ASP A 70 -12.29 -0.87 5.80
C ASP A 70 -12.66 -1.20 4.34
N ILE A 71 -11.90 -0.68 3.39
CA ILE A 71 -12.06 -1.00 1.97
C ILE A 71 -11.85 -2.50 1.72
N GLY A 72 -10.75 -3.06 2.22
CA GLY A 72 -10.37 -4.46 2.03
C GLY A 72 -11.46 -5.42 2.51
N VAL A 73 -12.00 -5.21 3.72
CA VAL A 73 -13.00 -6.13 4.28
C VAL A 73 -14.37 -6.06 3.62
N LYS A 74 -14.68 -4.96 2.92
CA LYS A 74 -15.90 -4.85 2.10
C LYS A 74 -15.84 -5.72 0.84
N PHE A 75 -14.65 -5.98 0.30
CA PHE A 75 -14.46 -6.87 -0.85
C PHE A 75 -14.01 -8.28 -0.47
N ASP A 76 -13.36 -8.43 0.69
CA ASP A 76 -12.92 -9.71 1.21
C ASP A 76 -13.25 -9.90 2.70
N SER A 77 -14.25 -10.74 2.96
CA SER A 77 -14.67 -11.05 4.33
C SER A 77 -13.65 -11.82 5.16
N ASN A 78 -12.53 -12.31 4.60
CA ASN A 78 -11.48 -13.00 5.35
C ASN A 78 -10.75 -12.09 6.35
N GLY A 79 -10.70 -10.78 6.07
CA GLY A 79 -9.87 -9.81 6.79
C GLY A 79 -8.55 -9.54 6.07
N VAL A 80 -7.76 -8.61 6.60
CA VAL A 80 -6.41 -8.31 6.11
C VAL A 80 -5.37 -8.73 7.12
N ASP A 81 -4.19 -9.13 6.66
CA ASP A 81 -3.05 -9.41 7.54
C ASP A 81 -2.18 -8.15 7.64
N ILE A 82 -1.87 -7.72 8.87
CA ILE A 82 -1.03 -6.54 9.13
C ILE A 82 0.31 -7.02 9.69
N TYR A 83 1.36 -6.80 8.94
CA TYR A 83 2.75 -7.05 9.31
C TYR A 83 3.40 -5.73 9.71
N PHE A 84 4.32 -5.81 10.65
CA PHE A 84 5.20 -4.71 11.02
C PHE A 84 6.65 -5.15 10.78
N LEU A 85 7.56 -4.21 10.59
CA LEU A 85 8.96 -4.52 10.37
C LEU A 85 9.67 -5.00 11.64
N ASN A 86 9.33 -4.39 12.78
CA ASN A 86 10.05 -4.54 14.05
C ASN A 86 9.21 -5.20 15.17
N ARG A 87 7.97 -5.62 14.88
CA ARG A 87 7.09 -6.27 15.88
C ARG A 87 6.19 -7.35 15.28
N GLU A 88 5.47 -8.03 16.17
CA GLU A 88 4.55 -9.11 15.78
C GLU A 88 3.39 -8.64 14.90
N LYS A 89 3.11 -9.44 13.87
CA LYS A 89 1.96 -9.28 12.98
C LYS A 89 0.60 -9.49 13.67
N ARG A 90 -0.45 -9.01 13.02
CA ARG A 90 -1.87 -9.21 13.36
C ARG A 90 -2.56 -9.82 12.15
N LEU A 91 -3.15 -11.01 12.30
CA LEU A 91 -3.72 -11.75 11.18
C LEU A 91 -5.25 -11.61 11.14
N ARG A 92 -5.83 -11.63 9.93
CA ARG A 92 -7.28 -11.59 9.67
C ARG A 92 -7.99 -10.46 10.41
N VAL A 93 -7.35 -9.30 10.43
CA VAL A 93 -7.88 -8.09 11.05
C VAL A 93 -9.11 -7.63 10.26
N LYS A 94 -10.17 -7.31 10.99
CA LYS A 94 -11.43 -6.75 10.42
C LYS A 94 -11.92 -5.51 11.15
N ASP A 95 -11.41 -5.30 12.35
CA ASP A 95 -11.84 -4.22 13.23
C ASP A 95 -10.75 -3.14 13.29
N PRO A 96 -11.06 -1.89 12.89
CA PRO A 96 -10.10 -0.79 12.96
C PRO A 96 -9.56 -0.54 14.36
N THR A 97 -10.29 -0.91 15.43
CA THR A 97 -9.77 -0.77 16.81
C THR A 97 -8.52 -1.63 17.03
N THR A 98 -8.35 -2.74 16.30
CA THR A 98 -7.14 -3.57 16.37
C THR A 98 -5.93 -2.82 15.80
N VAL A 99 -6.14 -2.04 14.73
CA VAL A 99 -5.12 -1.16 14.14
C VAL A 99 -4.73 -0.08 15.15
N GLU A 100 -5.73 0.63 15.70
CA GLU A 100 -5.48 1.68 16.68
C GLU A 100 -4.69 1.19 17.89
N HIS A 101 -5.00 -0.01 18.39
CA HIS A 101 -4.25 -0.61 19.50
C HIS A 101 -2.81 -0.98 19.11
N ALA A 102 -2.58 -1.46 17.88
CA ALA A 102 -1.24 -1.79 17.42
C ALA A 102 -0.36 -0.55 17.22
N PHE A 103 -0.96 0.57 16.81
CA PHE A 103 -0.28 1.85 16.58
C PHE A 103 -0.05 2.68 17.85
N LYS A 104 -0.66 2.32 18.99
CA LYS A 104 -0.37 2.95 20.31
C LYS A 104 1.08 2.79 20.75
N THR A 105 1.73 1.69 20.36
CA THR A 105 3.17 1.51 20.60
C THR A 105 3.93 2.31 19.55
N PRO A 106 4.79 3.27 19.94
CA PRO A 106 5.56 4.06 18.99
C PRO A 106 6.47 3.21 18.09
N PRO A 107 6.81 3.68 16.90
CA PRO A 107 7.72 2.98 16.00
C PRO A 107 9.17 3.08 16.53
N ILE A 108 9.97 2.03 16.33
CA ILE A 108 11.34 1.92 16.84
C ILE A 108 12.13 0.91 16.01
N GLY A 109 13.44 1.13 15.91
CA GLY A 109 14.36 0.23 15.25
C GLY A 109 14.70 0.69 13.83
N TYR A 110 15.32 -0.22 13.08
CA TYR A 110 15.69 -0.01 11.69
C TYR A 110 14.56 -0.45 10.75
N THR A 111 14.83 -0.57 9.44
CA THR A 111 13.83 -0.85 8.40
C THR A 111 14.06 -2.22 7.75
N PRO A 112 13.91 -3.35 8.49
CA PRO A 112 14.25 -4.69 7.99
C PRO A 112 13.20 -5.26 7.01
N MET A 113 13.06 -4.67 5.82
CA MET A 113 12.05 -5.09 4.84
C MET A 113 12.34 -6.48 4.25
N VAL A 114 13.61 -6.78 3.97
CA VAL A 114 14.04 -8.05 3.35
C VAL A 114 13.51 -9.28 4.11
N PRO A 115 13.78 -9.47 5.42
CA PRO A 115 13.31 -10.67 6.13
C PRO A 115 11.78 -10.75 6.20
N VAL A 116 11.09 -9.62 6.34
CA VAL A 116 9.62 -9.58 6.42
C VAL A 116 8.96 -9.93 5.10
N LEU A 117 9.39 -9.30 4.00
CA LEU A 117 8.87 -9.59 2.66
C LEU A 117 9.22 -11.01 2.23
N LYS A 118 10.41 -11.50 2.58
CA LYS A 118 10.80 -12.89 2.32
C LYS A 118 9.86 -13.88 3.03
N ASN A 119 9.51 -13.61 4.30
CA ASN A 119 8.53 -14.42 5.02
C ASN A 119 7.17 -14.45 4.33
N ILE A 120 6.71 -13.29 3.83
CA ILE A 120 5.43 -13.16 3.12
C ILE A 120 5.46 -13.92 1.79
N PHE A 121 6.51 -13.74 0.98
CA PHE A 121 6.65 -14.37 -0.34
C PHE A 121 6.83 -15.88 -0.27
N GLN A 122 7.34 -16.40 0.86
CA GLN A 122 7.46 -17.84 1.11
C GLN A 122 6.24 -18.44 1.83
N SER A 123 5.25 -17.62 2.19
CA SER A 123 4.06 -18.07 2.89
C SER A 123 3.08 -18.82 1.98
N GLU A 124 2.12 -19.50 2.59
CA GLU A 124 1.02 -20.13 1.87
C GLU A 124 0.18 -19.12 1.05
N LEU A 125 0.18 -17.83 1.39
CA LEU A 125 -0.57 -16.80 0.65
C LEU A 125 -0.02 -16.57 -0.76
N ALA A 126 1.29 -16.69 -0.95
CA ALA A 126 1.96 -16.45 -2.22
C ALA A 126 1.97 -17.67 -3.18
N ARG A 127 1.46 -18.82 -2.72
CA ARG A 127 1.52 -20.08 -3.48
C ARG A 127 0.64 -20.06 -4.72
N ARG A 128 1.16 -20.64 -5.80
CA ARG A 128 0.41 -20.88 -7.04
C ARG A 128 -0.75 -21.87 -6.82
N GLY A 129 -1.80 -21.69 -7.60
CA GLY A 129 -2.98 -22.57 -7.59
C GLY A 129 -4.01 -22.23 -6.50
N ARG A 130 -3.83 -21.11 -5.79
CA ARG A 130 -4.85 -20.54 -4.91
C ARG A 130 -5.99 -19.91 -5.71
N ASP A 131 -7.15 -19.82 -5.07
CA ASP A 131 -8.34 -19.13 -5.55
C ASP A 131 -8.13 -17.61 -5.63
N LYS A 132 -7.31 -17.06 -4.73
CA LYS A 132 -6.88 -15.66 -4.73
C LYS A 132 -5.37 -15.53 -4.87
N LYS A 133 -4.97 -14.45 -5.53
CA LYS A 133 -3.60 -13.94 -5.55
C LYS A 133 -3.28 -13.21 -4.24
N LEU A 134 -2.04 -12.77 -4.07
CA LEU A 134 -1.60 -11.98 -2.93
C LEU A 134 -1.34 -10.54 -3.37
N LEU A 135 -1.90 -9.56 -2.67
CA LEU A 135 -1.50 -8.16 -2.73
C LEU A 135 -0.75 -7.81 -1.44
N VAL A 136 0.49 -7.33 -1.58
CA VAL A 136 1.29 -6.82 -0.47
C VAL A 136 1.35 -5.30 -0.59
N PHE A 137 0.70 -4.60 0.32
CA PHE A 137 0.71 -3.14 0.41
C PHE A 137 1.76 -2.70 1.43
N VAL A 138 2.90 -2.21 0.96
CA VAL A 138 4.05 -1.84 1.79
C VAL A 138 4.06 -0.33 1.96
N ALA A 139 4.02 0.16 3.20
CA ALA A 139 4.08 1.59 3.47
C ALA A 139 5.31 1.90 4.34
N THR A 140 6.19 2.76 3.83
CA THR A 140 7.52 3.02 4.41
C THR A 140 8.00 4.43 4.14
N ASP A 141 8.81 4.98 5.05
CA ASP A 141 9.45 6.28 4.87
C ASP A 141 10.95 6.21 4.54
N GLY A 142 11.48 5.00 4.33
CA GLY A 142 12.92 4.78 4.17
C GLY A 142 13.29 3.61 3.28
N LEU A 143 14.59 3.44 3.08
CA LEU A 143 15.17 2.28 2.41
C LEU A 143 15.25 1.10 3.37
N SER A 144 15.24 -0.11 2.80
CA SER A 144 15.49 -1.31 3.58
C SER A 144 16.91 -1.32 4.15
N THR A 145 17.03 -1.72 5.41
CA THR A 145 18.30 -1.85 6.13
C THR A 145 18.48 -3.25 6.72
N ASP A 146 19.72 -3.61 7.04
CA ASP A 146 20.06 -4.79 7.83
C ASP A 146 19.95 -4.54 9.35
N GLU A 147 20.35 -5.53 10.16
CA GLU A 147 20.33 -5.45 11.64
C GLU A 147 21.36 -4.45 12.20
N GLU A 148 22.35 -4.04 11.41
CA GLU A 148 23.36 -3.06 11.78
C GLU A 148 22.97 -1.64 11.33
N GLY A 149 21.87 -1.51 10.57
CA GLY A 149 21.37 -0.25 10.03
C GLY A 149 22.01 0.14 8.68
N ASN A 150 22.70 -0.78 8.00
CA ASN A 150 23.23 -0.52 6.66
C ASN A 150 22.15 -0.76 5.60
N ASP A 151 22.09 0.10 4.59
CA ASP A 151 21.21 -0.07 3.44
C ASP A 151 21.46 -1.42 2.74
N ASN A 152 20.40 -2.20 2.55
CA ASN A 152 20.44 -3.48 1.83
C ASN A 152 19.48 -3.51 0.63
N VAL A 153 19.25 -2.35 0.00
CA VAL A 153 18.40 -2.21 -1.19
C VAL A 153 18.73 -3.20 -2.31
N PRO A 154 20.01 -3.49 -2.65
CA PRO A 154 20.31 -4.50 -3.67
C PRO A 154 19.79 -5.91 -3.32
N GLU A 155 19.76 -6.25 -2.03
CA GLU A 155 19.19 -7.51 -1.56
C GLU A 155 17.67 -7.50 -1.68
N LEU A 156 17.02 -6.40 -1.31
CA LEU A 156 15.57 -6.22 -1.48
C LEU A 156 15.16 -6.28 -2.96
N GLU A 157 15.91 -5.62 -3.85
CA GLU A 157 15.67 -5.68 -5.29
C GLU A 157 15.77 -7.11 -5.82
N ARG A 158 16.81 -7.87 -5.41
CA ARG A 158 16.94 -9.29 -5.77
C ARG A 158 15.76 -10.11 -5.26
N LEU A 159 15.32 -9.89 -4.03
CA LEU A 159 14.15 -10.56 -3.44
C LEU A 159 12.88 -10.32 -4.28
N MET A 160 12.66 -9.06 -4.68
CA MET A 160 11.51 -8.64 -5.49
C MET A 160 11.50 -9.24 -6.90
N GLN A 161 12.68 -9.39 -7.52
CA GLN A 161 12.84 -9.93 -8.87
C GLN A 161 12.83 -11.47 -8.88
N GLU A 162 13.48 -12.12 -7.92
CA GLU A 162 13.75 -13.55 -7.96
C GLU A 162 12.79 -14.39 -7.09
N GLU A 163 12.36 -13.90 -5.92
CA GLU A 163 11.61 -14.71 -4.94
C GLU A 163 10.09 -14.39 -4.87
N ARG A 164 9.65 -13.16 -5.17
CA ARG A 164 8.25 -12.70 -5.03
C ARG A 164 7.20 -13.55 -5.75
N GLN A 165 7.54 -14.15 -6.90
CA GLN A 165 6.62 -14.77 -7.85
C GLN A 165 5.57 -13.80 -8.42
N ALA A 166 5.98 -12.95 -9.38
CA ALA A 166 5.16 -11.86 -9.94
C ALA A 166 3.76 -12.26 -10.49
N ASN A 167 3.56 -13.52 -10.89
CA ASN A 167 2.27 -13.99 -11.40
C ASN A 167 1.20 -14.13 -10.31
N THR A 168 1.60 -14.32 -9.06
CA THR A 168 0.72 -14.57 -7.91
C THR A 168 0.82 -13.53 -6.82
N THR A 169 1.89 -12.74 -6.78
CA THR A 169 2.14 -11.73 -5.73
C THR A 169 2.35 -10.36 -6.34
N TYR A 170 1.43 -9.45 -6.05
CA TYR A 170 1.41 -8.05 -6.47
C TYR A 170 1.88 -7.20 -5.31
N VAL A 171 2.64 -6.14 -5.57
CA VAL A 171 3.19 -5.29 -4.50
C VAL A 171 2.94 -3.84 -4.83
N SER A 172 2.25 -3.13 -3.94
CA SER A 172 2.13 -1.68 -4.04
C SER A 172 2.94 -1.07 -2.91
N PHE A 173 3.83 -0.14 -3.25
CA PHE A 173 4.55 0.66 -2.27
C PHE A 173 3.85 2.00 -2.09
N LEU A 174 3.70 2.42 -0.85
CA LEU A 174 3.32 3.77 -0.46
C LEU A 174 4.51 4.41 0.24
N LEU A 175 5.01 5.51 -0.31
CA LEU A 175 6.10 6.27 0.29
C LEU A 175 5.53 7.28 1.28
N CYS A 176 6.00 7.19 2.52
CA CYS A 176 5.64 8.07 3.63
C CYS A 176 6.75 9.09 3.88
N THR A 177 7.47 9.53 2.85
CA THR A 177 8.70 10.33 2.98
C THR A 177 8.80 11.38 1.89
N ASP A 178 9.43 12.49 2.22
CA ASP A 178 9.84 13.57 1.31
C ASP A 178 11.32 13.47 0.93
N ASP A 179 12.02 12.42 1.38
CA ASP A 179 13.43 12.20 1.04
C ASP A 179 13.59 11.83 -0.45
N PRO A 180 14.19 12.73 -1.27
CA PRO A 180 14.31 12.53 -2.70
C PRO A 180 15.22 11.35 -3.08
N ASP A 181 16.13 10.92 -2.19
CA ASP A 181 16.99 9.77 -2.43
C ASP A 181 16.22 8.46 -2.23
N CYS A 182 15.44 8.36 -1.16
CA CYS A 182 14.52 7.24 -0.92
C CYS A 182 13.50 7.11 -2.06
N VAL A 183 12.83 8.21 -2.39
CA VAL A 183 11.82 8.26 -3.45
C VAL A 183 12.41 7.81 -4.78
N ARG A 184 13.54 8.38 -5.20
CA ARG A 184 14.20 8.03 -6.46
C ARG A 184 14.62 6.56 -6.50
N CYS A 185 15.04 6.01 -5.37
CA CYS A 185 15.48 4.63 -5.30
C CYS A 185 14.32 3.65 -5.54
N LEU A 186 13.21 3.84 -4.83
CA LEU A 186 12.04 2.95 -4.91
C LEU A 186 11.22 3.18 -6.18
N LYS A 187 11.04 4.43 -6.64
CA LYS A 187 10.33 4.74 -7.90
C LYS A 187 10.98 4.11 -9.14
N ARG A 188 12.23 3.65 -9.07
CA ARG A 188 12.82 2.87 -10.18
C ARG A 188 12.08 1.58 -10.46
N TRP A 189 11.39 1.01 -9.49
CA TRP A 189 10.64 -0.25 -9.64
C TRP A 189 9.30 -0.03 -10.32
N ASP A 190 8.79 1.19 -10.24
CA ASP A 190 7.60 1.62 -10.95
C ASP A 190 7.84 1.53 -12.47
N GLY A 191 6.93 0.87 -13.19
CA GLY A 191 7.05 0.55 -14.61
C GLY A 191 8.18 -0.42 -15.03
N THR A 192 9.14 -0.76 -14.17
CA THR A 192 10.23 -1.72 -14.49
C THR A 192 9.98 -3.13 -13.95
N MET A 193 9.20 -3.26 -12.87
CA MET A 193 8.81 -4.54 -12.30
C MET A 193 7.35 -4.85 -12.57
N VAL A 194 7.08 -6.04 -13.13
CA VAL A 194 5.70 -6.47 -13.43
C VAL A 194 4.86 -6.57 -12.15
N ASN A 195 3.66 -5.98 -12.16
CA ASN A 195 2.72 -6.00 -11.03
C ASN A 195 3.32 -5.37 -9.75
N VAL A 196 4.08 -4.30 -9.92
CA VAL A 196 4.58 -3.43 -8.85
C VAL A 196 4.22 -2.00 -9.21
N ASP A 197 3.72 -1.25 -8.24
CA ASP A 197 3.46 0.19 -8.34
C ASP A 197 4.11 0.87 -7.11
N VAL A 198 4.59 2.10 -7.30
CA VAL A 198 5.18 2.92 -6.25
C VAL A 198 4.51 4.27 -6.22
N THR A 199 3.67 4.46 -5.21
CA THR A 199 2.94 5.70 -4.98
C THR A 199 3.68 6.59 -3.98
N ASP A 200 3.91 7.84 -4.38
CA ASP A 200 4.55 8.87 -3.55
C ASP A 200 3.58 9.44 -2.49
N ASP A 201 4.00 10.47 -1.74
CA ASP A 201 3.08 11.22 -0.87
C ASP A 201 1.93 11.88 -1.65
N PHE A 202 0.85 12.24 -0.95
CA PHE A 202 -0.37 12.77 -1.57
C PHE A 202 -0.13 14.04 -2.40
N GLU A 203 0.65 14.99 -1.91
CA GLU A 203 0.84 16.28 -2.59
C GLU A 203 1.71 16.09 -3.84
N THR A 204 2.76 15.27 -3.76
CA THR A 204 3.58 14.91 -4.92
C THR A 204 2.75 14.14 -5.95
N GLN A 205 1.98 13.14 -5.53
CA GLN A 205 1.12 12.36 -6.42
C GLN A 205 0.08 13.24 -7.13
N LYS A 206 -0.61 14.10 -6.38
CA LYS A 206 -1.60 15.03 -6.95
C LYS A 206 -0.98 15.94 -8.00
N LYS A 207 0.23 16.44 -7.76
CA LYS A 207 0.96 17.25 -8.73
C LYS A 207 1.28 16.44 -9.99
N GLN A 208 1.78 15.21 -9.86
CA GLN A 208 2.08 14.34 -11.00
C GLN A 208 0.83 14.00 -11.82
N VAL A 209 -0.30 13.74 -11.15
CA VAL A 209 -1.61 13.54 -11.82
C VAL A 209 -2.02 14.77 -12.61
N HIS A 210 -1.90 15.97 -12.04
CA HIS A 210 -2.23 17.20 -12.76
C HIS A 210 -1.29 17.47 -13.94
N GLU A 211 -0.01 17.11 -13.83
CA GLU A 211 0.96 17.24 -14.91
C GLU A 211 0.68 16.28 -16.08
N CYS A 212 0.24 15.04 -15.79
CA CYS A 212 0.05 14.00 -16.80
C CYS A 212 -1.40 13.93 -17.33
N SER A 213 -2.39 13.98 -16.45
CA SER A 213 -3.82 13.85 -16.76
C SER A 213 -4.55 15.19 -16.91
N GLY A 214 -3.87 16.31 -16.66
CA GLY A 214 -4.36 17.67 -16.85
C GLY A 214 -4.66 18.42 -15.54
N ALA A 215 -4.44 19.74 -15.55
CA ALA A 215 -4.50 20.58 -14.35
C ALA A 215 -5.86 20.60 -13.62
N ASP A 216 -6.95 20.33 -14.35
CA ASP A 216 -8.32 20.27 -13.82
C ASP A 216 -8.76 18.83 -13.46
N TYR A 217 -7.85 17.85 -13.54
CA TYR A 217 -8.18 16.47 -13.23
C TYR A 217 -8.49 16.34 -11.72
N PRO A 218 -9.71 15.92 -11.35
CA PRO A 218 -10.07 15.82 -9.93
C PRO A 218 -9.32 14.66 -9.29
N PHE A 219 -8.63 14.92 -8.17
CA PHE A 219 -7.89 13.89 -7.43
C PHE A 219 -7.99 14.17 -5.93
N SER A 220 -8.88 13.43 -5.26
CA SER A 220 -9.09 13.53 -3.81
C SER A 220 -8.09 12.67 -3.04
N HIS A 221 -8.04 12.86 -1.72
CA HIS A 221 -7.27 11.97 -0.84
C HIS A 221 -7.80 10.52 -0.89
N GLY A 222 -9.10 10.34 -1.10
CA GLY A 222 -9.68 9.02 -1.34
C GLY A 222 -9.17 8.39 -2.64
N ASP A 223 -9.14 9.15 -3.74
CA ASP A 223 -8.62 8.68 -5.03
C ASP A 223 -7.15 8.27 -4.93
N TYR A 224 -6.37 9.03 -4.15
CA TYR A 224 -4.99 8.72 -3.83
C TYR A 224 -4.82 7.38 -3.11
N ILE A 225 -5.63 7.11 -2.07
CA ILE A 225 -5.59 5.80 -1.38
C ILE A 225 -5.99 4.67 -2.34
N VAL A 226 -6.99 4.90 -3.21
CA VAL A 226 -7.35 3.90 -4.23
C VAL A 226 -6.18 3.67 -5.17
N LYS A 227 -5.51 4.72 -5.66
CA LYS A 227 -4.31 4.62 -6.50
C LYS A 227 -3.26 3.77 -5.81
N ALA A 228 -2.86 4.14 -4.60
CA ALA A 228 -1.86 3.42 -3.83
C ALA A 228 -2.22 1.93 -3.65
N LEU A 229 -3.48 1.63 -3.38
CA LEU A 229 -3.92 0.28 -3.09
C LEU A 229 -3.98 -0.61 -4.35
N VAL A 230 -4.44 -0.09 -5.49
CA VAL A 230 -4.74 -0.91 -6.67
C VAL A 230 -3.87 -0.63 -7.90
N GLY A 231 -2.94 0.32 -7.87
CA GLY A 231 -2.08 0.65 -9.02
C GLY A 231 -1.34 -0.56 -9.58
N ALA A 232 -0.74 -1.38 -8.70
CA ALA A 232 -0.08 -2.63 -9.10
C ALA A 232 -1.02 -3.65 -9.79
N ILE A 233 -2.33 -3.56 -9.54
CA ILE A 233 -3.36 -4.47 -10.07
C ILE A 233 -3.99 -3.92 -11.35
N VAL A 234 -4.24 -2.61 -11.39
CA VAL A 234 -5.10 -1.96 -12.38
C VAL A 234 -4.31 -0.90 -13.14
N ARG A 235 -3.86 -1.26 -14.34
CA ARG A 235 -3.09 -0.36 -15.20
C ARG A 235 -3.76 0.98 -15.50
N ALA A 236 -5.09 1.02 -15.57
CA ALA A 236 -5.84 2.26 -15.82
C ALA A 236 -5.76 3.26 -14.66
N VAL A 237 -5.54 2.76 -13.43
CA VAL A 237 -5.33 3.57 -12.22
C VAL A 237 -3.86 3.97 -12.10
N ASP A 238 -2.96 3.05 -12.44
CA ASP A 238 -1.51 3.21 -12.45
C ASP A 238 -1.04 4.37 -13.38
N ILE A 239 -1.58 4.46 -14.61
CA ILE A 239 -1.13 5.45 -15.60
C ILE A 239 -1.52 6.90 -15.33
N ILE A 240 -2.35 7.19 -14.33
CA ILE A 240 -2.91 8.54 -14.17
C ILE A 240 -1.86 9.58 -13.78
N ASP A 241 -0.75 9.15 -13.18
CA ASP A 241 0.43 9.97 -12.86
C ASP A 241 1.65 9.69 -13.75
N GLU A 242 1.47 8.96 -14.86
CA GLU A 242 2.52 8.66 -15.84
C GLU A 242 2.38 9.45 -17.15
N PRO A 243 3.50 9.83 -17.80
CA PRO A 243 3.47 10.44 -19.14
C PRO A 243 2.87 9.48 -20.18
N HIS A 244 1.97 10.01 -21.02
CA HIS A 244 1.32 9.29 -22.12
C HIS A 244 2.12 9.30 -23.44
#